data_AF-A0A508TQY3-F1
#
_entry.id   AF-A0A508TQY3-F1
#
_cell.length_a   1.000
_cell.length_b   1.000
_cell.length_c   1.000
_cell.angle_alpha   90.00
_cell.angle_beta   90.00
_cell.angle_gamma   90.00
#
_symmetry.space_group_name_H-M   'P 1'
#
loop_
_entity.id
_entity.type
_entity.pdbx_description
1 polymer ?
#
loop_
_entity_poly.entity_id
_entity_poly.type
_entity_poly.pdbx_seq_one_letter_code
_entity_poly.pdbx_strand_id
1 'polypeptide(L)'
;MQRFVQLAGGLSSPAILIVLIWCVALALVAVGPIDFPGQPSPAVLAIVGTCLAAFLLAYRGGSVLFEAGFARRHEMPAPSVSMLNRTVTATSLTGIAGIGLMAFDRIVLSGVNNSSYSELLRCAPGLISFIEIKRTPILYLGYVTFSFGFVSVILFLLKGEVIRGWAAALAQLSIVSPVGYAVLYSGRFPILLAMLLIIATMLIRVSQGRRPLPAGHHLLLKVLIALGLFALYSSWVWSSRQNFCIQLTPLIRELEEKQRQASGVPSPGQQTPAAPVQQAPSPPLPPPAAQGPVAPPPPGEGISGTDLSKKMAEAAAVAPKATSETNTADAVLAIMLEAWNVKPRGYVTTALNAGYLSPRAALIGLSTFFYLTHGVRTIDIAWQARDKFSPQWGVYEVGILSPILRVFFPQVQQVSVMEAELKATGIYGFFPTAWLAAFIDFGMIGAIVYILIWGGIAGWSATGARRSDLLTPQLLLIFVITSILLSPVQGPLGVANAALILVSMLVVGLVVDGSPRFAKRTDPVAA
;
A
#
# COMPACT_ATOMS: atom_id res chain seq x y z
N MET A 1 18.94 28.88 -7.09
CA MET A 1 18.76 27.64 -7.88
C MET A 1 19.77 26.55 -7.49
N GLN A 2 21.07 26.82 -7.40
CA GLN A 2 22.08 25.80 -7.03
C GLN A 2 21.83 25.09 -5.69
N ARG A 3 21.47 25.80 -4.61
CA ARG A 3 21.13 25.19 -3.31
C ARG A 3 19.96 24.20 -3.40
N PHE A 4 18.95 24.52 -4.21
CA PHE A 4 17.79 23.65 -4.40
C PHE A 4 18.18 22.37 -5.16
N VAL A 5 19.04 22.48 -6.18
CA VAL A 5 19.57 21.33 -6.90
C VAL A 5 20.40 20.44 -5.98
N GLN A 6 21.23 21.02 -5.10
CA GLN A 6 21.97 20.26 -4.09
C GLN A 6 21.04 19.52 -3.11
N LEU A 7 20.01 20.20 -2.60
CA LEU A 7 19.03 19.58 -1.70
C LEU A 7 18.28 18.44 -2.39
N ALA A 8 17.79 18.66 -3.61
CA ALA A 8 17.12 17.63 -4.41
C ALA A 8 18.08 16.48 -4.78
N GLY A 9 19.36 16.77 -5.03
CA GLY A 9 20.41 15.77 -5.22
C GLY A 9 20.65 14.91 -3.99
N GLY A 10 20.60 15.51 -2.80
CA GLY A 10 20.63 14.79 -1.52
C GLY A 10 19.40 13.93 -1.29
N LEU A 11 18.20 14.49 -1.48
CA LEU A 11 16.92 13.78 -1.29
C LEU A 11 16.64 12.70 -2.35
N SER A 12 17.26 12.80 -3.53
CA SER A 12 17.21 11.75 -4.56
C SER A 12 18.20 10.60 -4.30
N SER A 13 19.07 10.71 -3.29
CA SER A 13 19.92 9.60 -2.83
C SER A 13 19.09 8.64 -1.96
N PRO A 14 18.82 7.40 -2.38
CA PRO A 14 18.04 6.45 -1.59
C PRO A 14 18.62 6.22 -0.20
N ALA A 15 19.96 6.19 -0.08
CA ALA A 15 20.66 6.03 1.18
C ALA A 15 20.39 7.17 2.19
N ILE A 16 20.38 8.43 1.73
CA ILE A 16 20.10 9.58 2.59
C ILE A 16 18.60 9.60 2.93
N LEU A 17 17.76 9.37 1.92
CA LEU A 17 16.32 9.45 2.05
C LEU A 17 15.78 8.42 3.05
N ILE A 18 16.25 7.16 3.00
CA ILE A 18 15.74 6.10 3.89
C ILE A 18 16.08 6.37 5.35
N VAL A 19 17.29 6.85 5.62
CA VAL A 19 17.71 7.23 6.97
C VAL A 19 16.88 8.41 7.46
N LEU A 20 16.71 9.45 6.64
CA LEU A 20 15.92 10.63 7.00
C LEU A 20 14.47 10.27 7.31
N ILE A 21 13.81 9.50 6.44
CA ILE A 21 12.40 9.11 6.60
C ILE A 21 12.20 8.28 7.87
N TRP A 22 13.08 7.32 8.15
CA TRP A 22 12.99 6.52 9.37
C TRP A 22 13.32 7.30 10.63
N CYS A 23 14.31 8.20 10.60
CA CYS A 23 14.58 9.12 11.70
C CYS A 23 13.37 10.00 12.01
N VAL A 24 12.71 10.56 10.99
CA VAL A 24 11.49 11.35 11.15
C VAL A 24 10.36 10.49 11.71
N ALA A 25 10.13 9.28 11.19
CA ALA A 25 9.08 8.38 11.69
C ALA A 25 9.29 8.02 13.17
N LEU A 26 10.51 7.66 13.55
CA LEU A 26 10.87 7.36 14.94
C LEU A 26 10.74 8.58 15.86
N ALA A 27 11.16 9.76 15.39
CA ALA A 27 10.99 11.02 16.12
C ALA A 27 9.51 11.34 16.33
N LEU A 28 8.68 11.20 15.28
CA LEU A 28 7.23 11.38 15.37
C LEU A 28 6.63 10.44 16.42
N VAL A 29 6.97 9.15 16.43
CA VAL A 29 6.50 8.21 17.47
C VAL A 29 6.95 8.64 18.88
N ALA A 30 8.19 9.11 19.01
CA ALA A 30 8.77 9.49 20.29
C ALA A 30 8.16 10.76 20.91
N VAL A 31 7.81 11.77 20.09
CA VAL A 31 7.33 13.09 20.55
C VAL A 31 5.88 13.40 20.21
N GLY A 32 5.25 12.56 19.38
CA GLY A 32 3.93 12.81 18.82
C GLY A 32 2.77 12.67 19.80
N PRO A 33 1.55 13.03 19.37
CA PRO A 33 0.37 13.16 20.24
C PRO A 33 -0.21 11.84 20.76
N ILE A 34 0.32 10.70 20.31
CA ILE A 34 -0.14 9.38 20.72
C ILE A 34 0.90 8.75 21.64
N ASP A 35 0.43 8.23 22.76
CA ASP A 35 1.17 7.34 23.64
C ASP A 35 0.95 5.90 23.18
N PHE A 36 2.01 5.32 22.64
CA PHE A 36 2.05 3.92 22.24
C PHE A 36 2.64 3.11 23.40
N PRO A 37 1.92 2.10 23.93
CA PRO A 37 2.44 1.30 25.03
C PRO A 37 3.83 0.73 24.73
N GLY A 38 4.83 1.12 25.54
CA GLY A 38 6.19 0.57 25.49
C GLY A 38 7.10 1.07 24.35
N GLN A 39 6.84 2.25 23.74
CA GLN A 39 7.48 2.62 22.46
C GLN A 39 8.26 3.95 22.38
N PRO A 40 9.26 4.02 21.47
CA PRO A 40 9.82 2.89 20.71
C PRO A 40 10.65 1.97 21.62
N SER A 41 10.43 0.66 21.58
CA SER A 41 11.18 -0.28 22.41
C SER A 41 12.64 -0.37 21.94
N PRO A 42 13.61 -0.66 22.82
CA PRO A 42 15.01 -0.86 22.41
C PRO A 42 15.17 -1.94 21.34
N ALA A 43 14.33 -2.99 21.38
CA ALA A 43 14.31 -4.04 20.37
C ALA A 43 13.90 -3.50 18.99
N VAL A 44 12.85 -2.67 18.90
CA VAL A 44 12.44 -2.03 17.64
C VAL A 44 13.55 -1.13 17.11
N LEU A 45 14.19 -0.32 17.96
CA LEU A 45 15.30 0.53 17.55
C LEU A 45 16.48 -0.29 17.00
N ALA A 46 16.82 -1.40 17.65
CA ALA A 46 17.86 -2.32 17.18
C ALA A 46 17.49 -2.93 15.82
N ILE A 47 16.27 -3.46 15.66
CA ILE A 47 15.78 -4.05 14.40
C ILE A 47 15.84 -3.02 13.26
N VAL A 48 15.25 -1.84 13.46
CA VAL A 48 15.24 -0.77 12.44
C VAL A 48 16.67 -0.34 12.10
N GLY A 49 17.53 -0.18 13.11
CA GLY A 49 18.94 0.15 12.91
C GLY A 49 19.69 -0.89 12.09
N THR A 50 19.51 -2.19 12.40
CA THR A 50 20.12 -3.29 11.64
C THR A 50 19.59 -3.34 10.20
N CYS A 51 18.28 -3.19 9.99
CA CYS A 51 17.68 -3.15 8.66
C CYS A 51 18.21 -1.98 7.82
N LEU A 52 18.32 -0.79 8.41
CA LEU A 52 18.92 0.38 7.75
C LEU A 52 20.39 0.15 7.39
N ALA A 53 21.18 -0.41 8.31
CA ALA A 53 22.58 -0.73 8.05
C ALA A 53 22.74 -1.74 6.90
N ALA A 54 21.93 -2.81 6.89
CA ALA A 54 21.91 -3.80 5.82
C ALA A 54 21.53 -3.17 4.47
N PHE A 55 20.49 -2.33 4.44
CA PHE A 55 20.09 -1.60 3.24
C PHE A 55 21.24 -0.72 2.71
N LEU A 56 21.90 0.05 3.58
CA LEU A 56 23.00 0.95 3.20
C LEU A 56 24.23 0.19 2.68
N LEU A 57 24.56 -0.94 3.30
CA LEU A 57 25.64 -1.81 2.84
C LEU A 57 25.34 -2.35 1.44
N ALA A 58 24.13 -2.89 1.24
CA ALA A 58 23.71 -3.40 -0.05
C ALA A 58 23.59 -2.30 -1.11
N TYR A 59 23.17 -1.09 -0.74
CA TYR A 59 23.17 0.09 -1.60
C TYR A 59 24.57 0.38 -2.16
N ARG A 60 25.61 0.33 -1.32
CA ARG A 60 26.98 0.46 -1.82
C ARG A 60 27.36 -0.68 -2.76
N GLY A 61 27.02 -1.92 -2.39
CA GLY A 61 27.24 -3.10 -3.24
C GLY A 61 26.59 -2.97 -4.63
N GLY A 62 25.33 -2.57 -4.69
CA GLY A 62 24.60 -2.34 -5.93
C GLY A 62 25.21 -1.26 -6.82
N SER A 63 25.70 -0.17 -6.21
CA SER A 63 26.44 0.87 -6.94
C SER A 63 27.72 0.32 -7.57
N VAL A 64 28.51 -0.44 -6.80
CA VAL A 64 29.75 -1.06 -7.30
C VAL A 64 29.46 -2.07 -8.43
N LEU A 65 28.39 -2.88 -8.29
CA LEU A 65 27.96 -3.81 -9.34
C LEU A 65 27.59 -3.11 -10.64
N PHE A 66 26.92 -1.96 -10.56
CA PHE A 66 26.63 -1.14 -11.75
C PHE A 66 27.93 -0.64 -12.41
N GLU A 67 28.85 -0.08 -11.63
CA GLU A 67 30.11 0.45 -12.16
C GLU A 67 30.98 -0.65 -12.78
N ALA A 68 31.09 -1.81 -12.13
CA ALA A 68 31.87 -2.93 -12.63
C ALA A 68 31.29 -3.53 -13.94
N GLY A 69 29.96 -3.70 -14.01
CA GLY A 69 29.31 -4.42 -15.12
C GLY A 69 28.88 -3.53 -16.29
N PHE A 70 28.49 -2.29 -16.03
CA PHE A 70 27.83 -1.42 -17.02
C PHE A 70 28.62 -0.15 -17.36
N ALA A 71 29.38 0.43 -16.43
CA ALA A 71 30.12 1.66 -16.73
C ALA A 71 31.22 1.45 -17.78
N ARG A 72 31.67 0.21 -18.00
CA ARG A 72 32.63 -0.14 -19.06
C ARG A 72 31.99 -0.36 -20.44
N ARG A 73 30.66 -0.42 -20.55
CA ARG A 73 30.00 -0.56 -21.85
C ARG A 73 29.91 0.81 -22.51
N HIS A 74 30.38 0.91 -23.76
CA HIS A 74 30.25 2.12 -24.58
C HIS A 74 28.82 2.67 -24.54
N GLU A 75 28.73 4.01 -24.60
CA GLU A 75 27.49 4.79 -24.55
C GLU A 75 26.34 4.08 -25.26
N MET A 76 25.39 3.56 -24.48
CA MET A 76 24.18 2.98 -25.07
C MET A 76 23.39 4.13 -25.67
N PRO A 77 23.03 4.04 -26.96
CA PRO A 77 22.34 5.13 -27.64
C PRO A 77 21.02 5.43 -26.95
N ALA A 78 20.70 6.72 -26.80
CA ALA A 78 19.43 7.15 -26.25
C ALA A 78 18.26 6.58 -27.10
N PRO A 79 17.14 6.20 -26.47
CA PRO A 79 15.99 5.66 -27.20
C PRO A 79 15.44 6.69 -28.20
N SER A 80 15.08 6.23 -29.39
CA SER A 80 14.56 7.11 -30.44
C SER A 80 13.22 7.73 -30.04
N VAL A 81 12.94 8.95 -30.53
CA VAL A 81 11.67 9.66 -30.29
C VAL A 81 10.46 8.82 -30.68
N SER A 82 10.55 8.14 -31.84
CA SER A 82 9.50 7.25 -32.35
C SER A 82 9.23 6.09 -31.38
N MET A 83 10.30 5.49 -30.86
CA MET A 83 10.18 4.40 -29.89
C MET A 83 9.55 4.85 -28.57
N LEU A 84 9.97 6.01 -28.04
CA LEU A 84 9.38 6.58 -26.83
C LEU A 84 7.87 6.86 -27.02
N ASN A 85 7.49 7.51 -28.12
CA ASN A 85 6.08 7.80 -28.43
C ASN A 85 5.24 6.52 -28.57
N ARG A 86 5.75 5.49 -29.26
CA ARG A 86 5.08 4.18 -29.39
C ARG A 86 4.90 3.50 -28.04
N THR A 87 5.96 3.46 -27.23
CA THR A 87 5.94 2.83 -25.91
C THR A 87 4.95 3.53 -24.98
N VAL A 88 4.99 4.87 -24.94
CA VAL A 88 4.05 5.66 -24.12
C VAL A 88 2.61 5.44 -24.56
N THR A 89 2.36 5.45 -25.87
CA THR A 89 1.01 5.19 -26.42
C THR A 89 0.52 3.79 -26.05
N ALA A 90 1.35 2.76 -26.26
CA ALA A 90 0.99 1.38 -25.93
C ALA A 90 0.71 1.21 -24.42
N THR A 91 1.60 1.72 -23.56
CA THR A 91 1.41 1.64 -22.11
C THR A 91 0.20 2.43 -21.61
N SER A 92 -0.11 3.59 -22.21
CA SER A 92 -1.34 4.34 -21.94
C SER A 92 -2.59 3.54 -22.28
N LEU A 93 -2.66 3.01 -23.50
CA LEU A 93 -3.82 2.25 -23.97
C LEU A 93 -4.02 0.99 -23.13
N THR A 94 -2.94 0.26 -22.81
CA THR A 94 -2.99 -0.90 -21.92
C THR A 94 -3.48 -0.52 -20.52
N GLY A 95 -2.99 0.58 -19.95
CA GLY A 95 -3.43 1.06 -18.64
C GLY A 95 -4.91 1.45 -18.60
N ILE A 96 -5.38 2.17 -19.63
CA ILE A 96 -6.77 2.61 -19.77
C ILE A 96 -7.69 1.41 -20.01
N ALA A 97 -7.30 0.49 -20.90
CA ALA A 97 -8.03 -0.75 -21.12
C ALA A 97 -8.12 -1.57 -19.83
N GLY A 98 -7.01 -1.70 -19.09
CA GLY A 98 -6.97 -2.42 -17.83
C GLY A 98 -7.98 -1.90 -16.80
N ILE A 99 -8.00 -0.58 -16.56
CA ILE A 99 -9.01 -0.01 -15.65
C ILE A 99 -10.44 -0.14 -16.19
N GLY A 100 -10.62 -0.09 -17.51
CA GLY A 100 -11.90 -0.34 -18.17
C GLY A 100 -12.41 -1.77 -17.95
N LEU A 101 -11.54 -2.78 -18.08
CA LEU A 101 -11.85 -4.18 -17.79
C LEU A 101 -12.26 -4.39 -16.33
N MET A 102 -11.54 -3.74 -15.40
CA MET A 102 -11.89 -3.78 -13.98
C MET A 102 -13.25 -3.14 -13.69
N ALA A 103 -13.53 -1.98 -14.30
CA ALA A 103 -14.81 -1.31 -14.13
C ALA A 103 -15.95 -2.14 -14.72
N PHE A 104 -15.76 -2.70 -15.92
CA PHE A 104 -16.73 -3.55 -16.59
C PHE A 104 -17.04 -4.81 -15.78
N ASP A 105 -16.01 -5.53 -15.32
CA ASP A 105 -16.19 -6.73 -14.49
C ASP A 105 -17.00 -6.41 -13.23
N ARG A 106 -16.66 -5.33 -12.53
CA ARG A 106 -17.32 -5.01 -11.26
C ARG A 106 -18.75 -4.50 -11.43
N ILE A 107 -18.99 -3.66 -12.43
CA ILE A 107 -20.31 -3.03 -12.65
C ILE A 107 -21.26 -4.01 -13.35
N VAL A 108 -20.77 -4.74 -14.36
CA VAL A 108 -21.64 -5.53 -15.25
C VAL A 108 -21.63 -7.02 -14.87
N LEU A 109 -20.47 -7.61 -14.63
CA LEU A 109 -20.37 -9.07 -14.44
C LEU A 109 -20.58 -9.50 -12.98
N SER A 110 -20.09 -8.71 -12.03
CA SER A 110 -20.15 -9.03 -10.60
C SER A 110 -21.48 -8.58 -9.95
N GLY A 111 -22.16 -7.58 -10.51
CA GLY A 111 -23.44 -7.07 -10.00
C GLY A 111 -23.36 -6.42 -8.61
N VAL A 112 -22.17 -6.00 -8.17
CA VAL A 112 -21.95 -5.45 -6.83
C VAL A 112 -21.95 -3.92 -6.87
N ASN A 113 -22.76 -3.27 -6.03
CA ASN A 113 -22.69 -1.82 -5.86
C ASN A 113 -21.34 -1.42 -5.24
N ASN A 114 -20.51 -0.73 -6.03
CA ASN A 114 -19.06 -0.62 -5.83
C ASN A 114 -18.65 0.05 -4.50
N SER A 115 -19.32 1.13 -4.11
CA SER A 115 -18.92 1.90 -2.93
C SER A 115 -19.23 1.12 -1.65
N SER A 116 -20.49 0.72 -1.49
CA SER A 116 -20.99 0.11 -0.26
C SER A 116 -20.25 -1.18 0.09
N TYR A 117 -20.05 -2.10 -0.85
CA TYR A 117 -19.37 -3.37 -0.54
C TYR A 117 -17.93 -3.16 -0.05
N SER A 118 -17.18 -2.29 -0.72
CA SER A 118 -15.80 -2.01 -0.32
C SER A 118 -15.69 -1.26 1.01
N GLU A 119 -16.72 -0.49 1.39
CA GLU A 119 -16.83 0.11 2.71
C GLU A 119 -17.20 -0.95 3.77
N LEU A 120 -18.10 -1.89 3.47
CA LEU A 120 -18.48 -2.97 4.37
C LEU A 120 -17.29 -3.84 4.75
N LEU A 121 -16.50 -4.26 3.77
CA LEU A 121 -15.30 -5.07 4.03
C LEU A 121 -14.27 -4.37 4.92
N ARG A 122 -14.30 -3.03 5.01
CA ARG A 122 -13.43 -2.27 5.91
C ARG A 122 -14.01 -2.16 7.31
N CYS A 123 -15.34 -2.05 7.44
CA CYS A 123 -16.01 -2.03 8.74
C CYS A 123 -16.05 -3.41 9.40
N ALA A 124 -16.16 -4.47 8.59
CA ALA A 124 -16.33 -5.85 9.04
C ALA A 124 -15.49 -6.80 8.17
N PRO A 125 -14.14 -6.75 8.28
CA PRO A 125 -13.27 -7.58 7.46
C PRO A 125 -13.46 -9.08 7.71
N GLY A 126 -14.00 -9.47 8.87
CA GLY A 126 -14.36 -10.86 9.18
C GLY A 126 -15.43 -11.46 8.26
N LEU A 127 -16.24 -10.62 7.61
CA LEU A 127 -17.30 -11.06 6.69
C LEU A 127 -16.78 -11.37 5.28
N ILE A 128 -15.50 -11.12 4.97
CA ILE A 128 -14.97 -11.29 3.61
C ILE A 128 -15.05 -12.73 3.08
N SER A 129 -14.99 -13.72 3.98
CA SER A 129 -15.13 -15.13 3.64
C SER A 129 -16.60 -15.58 3.55
N PHE A 130 -17.52 -14.81 4.15
CA PHE A 130 -18.94 -15.10 4.17
C PHE A 130 -19.68 -14.55 2.94
N ILE A 131 -19.09 -13.55 2.26
CA ILE A 131 -19.69 -12.90 1.10
C ILE A 131 -19.07 -13.47 -0.17
N GLU A 132 -19.86 -14.24 -0.92
CA GLU A 132 -19.41 -14.81 -2.18
C GLU A 132 -19.50 -13.76 -3.30
N ILE A 133 -18.35 -13.31 -3.78
CA ILE A 133 -18.25 -12.48 -4.98
C ILE A 133 -17.69 -13.32 -6.12
N LYS A 134 -18.49 -13.45 -7.18
CA LYS A 134 -18.03 -13.98 -8.46
C LYS A 134 -16.94 -13.06 -9.01
N ARG A 135 -15.71 -13.56 -9.07
CA ARG A 135 -14.57 -12.88 -9.70
C ARG A 135 -14.33 -13.53 -11.05
N THR A 136 -14.33 -12.75 -12.13
CA THR A 136 -14.07 -13.29 -13.47
C THR A 136 -12.59 -13.14 -13.84
N PRO A 137 -12.06 -13.93 -14.78
CA PRO A 137 -10.71 -13.75 -15.32
C PRO A 137 -10.45 -12.34 -15.88
N ILE A 138 -11.50 -11.62 -16.31
CA ILE A 138 -11.41 -10.25 -16.85
C ILE A 138 -10.91 -9.29 -15.77
N LEU A 139 -11.32 -9.46 -14.52
CA LEU A 139 -10.85 -8.66 -13.40
C LEU A 139 -9.33 -8.78 -13.22
N TYR A 140 -8.80 -10.01 -13.27
CA TYR A 140 -7.38 -10.30 -13.10
C TYR A 140 -6.55 -9.76 -14.25
N LEU A 141 -7.06 -9.87 -15.49
CA LEU A 141 -6.44 -9.22 -16.64
C LEU A 141 -6.39 -7.70 -16.46
N GLY A 142 -7.47 -7.11 -15.94
CA GLY A 142 -7.52 -5.70 -15.55
C GLY A 142 -6.46 -5.32 -14.52
N TYR A 143 -6.29 -6.13 -13.47
CA TYR A 143 -5.24 -5.93 -12.46
C TYR A 143 -3.82 -5.98 -13.04
N VAL A 144 -3.53 -6.88 -13.98
CA VAL A 144 -2.19 -6.97 -14.58
C VAL A 144 -1.89 -5.79 -15.52
N THR A 145 -2.93 -5.21 -16.14
CA THR A 145 -2.78 -4.20 -17.19
C THR A 145 -2.94 -2.77 -16.71
N PHE A 146 -3.72 -2.48 -15.65
CA PHE A 146 -3.95 -1.10 -15.19
C PHE A 146 -2.65 -0.40 -14.74
N SER A 147 -1.69 -1.16 -14.19
CA SER A 147 -0.42 -0.64 -13.68
C SER A 147 0.44 0.04 -14.75
N PHE A 148 0.25 -0.31 -16.04
CA PHE A 148 0.92 0.38 -17.15
C PHE A 148 0.51 1.86 -17.27
N GLY A 149 -0.66 2.25 -16.75
CA GLY A 149 -1.07 3.65 -16.68
C GLY A 149 -0.15 4.49 -15.79
N PHE A 150 0.33 3.94 -14.66
CA PHE A 150 1.32 4.61 -13.82
C PHE A 150 2.64 4.81 -14.57
N VAL A 151 3.10 3.76 -15.27
CA VAL A 151 4.37 3.81 -16.03
C VAL A 151 4.29 4.84 -17.14
N SER A 152 3.17 4.91 -17.88
CA SER A 152 2.98 5.90 -18.94
C SER A 152 3.08 7.34 -18.44
N VAL A 153 2.41 7.66 -17.32
CA VAL A 153 2.51 8.99 -16.67
C VAL A 153 3.97 9.29 -16.30
N ILE A 154 4.68 8.33 -15.72
CA ILE A 154 6.07 8.50 -15.30
C ILE A 154 7.01 8.70 -16.49
N LEU A 155 6.85 7.93 -17.56
CA LEU A 155 7.63 8.09 -18.79
C LEU A 155 7.45 9.47 -19.39
N PHE A 156 6.20 9.93 -19.47
CA PHE A 156 5.92 11.28 -19.94
C PHE A 156 6.54 12.34 -19.02
N LEU A 157 6.50 12.17 -17.71
CA LEU A 157 7.17 13.11 -16.81
C LEU A 157 8.69 13.08 -16.99
N LEU A 158 9.32 11.91 -17.16
CA LEU A 158 10.76 11.78 -17.36
C LEU A 158 11.26 12.33 -18.71
N LYS A 159 10.49 12.14 -19.79
CA LYS A 159 10.93 12.42 -21.17
C LYS A 159 9.96 13.33 -21.95
N GLY A 160 9.14 14.12 -21.26
CA GLY A 160 8.06 14.93 -21.84
C GLY A 160 8.52 16.05 -22.78
N GLU A 161 9.80 16.43 -22.75
CA GLU A 161 10.39 17.33 -23.75
C GLU A 161 10.42 16.71 -25.17
N VAL A 162 10.53 15.39 -25.21
CA VAL A 162 10.69 14.58 -26.42
C VAL A 162 9.35 13.98 -26.86
N ILE A 163 8.52 13.57 -25.90
CA ILE A 163 7.21 12.98 -26.16
C ILE A 163 6.21 14.10 -26.48
N ARG A 164 5.63 14.09 -27.69
CA ARG A 164 4.75 15.17 -28.19
C ARG A 164 3.44 14.62 -28.79
N GLY A 165 2.50 15.53 -29.03
CA GLY A 165 1.23 15.23 -29.70
C GLY A 165 0.35 14.25 -28.92
N TRP A 166 -0.25 13.30 -29.63
CA TRP A 166 -1.18 12.33 -29.05
C TRP A 166 -0.57 11.44 -27.97
N ALA A 167 0.70 11.06 -28.10
CA ALA A 167 1.37 10.26 -27.08
C ALA A 167 1.43 11.00 -25.72
N ALA A 168 1.73 12.31 -25.74
CA ALA A 168 1.72 13.14 -24.53
C ALA A 168 0.32 13.29 -23.93
N ALA A 169 -0.71 13.44 -24.77
CA ALA A 169 -2.10 13.55 -24.32
C ALA A 169 -2.58 12.24 -23.68
N LEU A 170 -2.32 11.09 -24.31
CA LEU A 170 -2.66 9.77 -23.78
C LEU A 170 -1.93 9.46 -22.48
N ALA A 171 -0.65 9.84 -22.36
CA ALA A 171 0.10 9.67 -21.12
C ALA A 171 -0.52 10.45 -19.95
N GLN A 172 -0.98 11.68 -20.20
CA GLN A 172 -1.67 12.47 -19.19
C GLN A 172 -3.04 11.89 -18.84
N LEU A 173 -3.80 11.43 -19.85
CA LEU A 173 -5.08 10.75 -19.65
C LEU A 173 -4.93 9.44 -18.86
N SER A 174 -3.76 8.79 -18.92
CA SER A 174 -3.48 7.54 -18.21
C SER A 174 -3.56 7.68 -16.68
N ILE A 175 -3.59 8.91 -16.14
CA ILE A 175 -3.91 9.16 -14.72
C ILE A 175 -5.31 8.64 -14.32
N VAL A 176 -6.21 8.45 -15.29
CA VAL A 176 -7.51 7.79 -15.07
C VAL A 176 -7.34 6.37 -14.54
N SER A 177 -6.24 5.67 -14.85
CA SER A 177 -5.98 4.34 -14.30
C SER A 177 -5.82 4.33 -12.77
N PRO A 178 -4.83 5.04 -12.15
CA PRO A 178 -4.72 5.11 -10.70
C PRO A 178 -5.97 5.70 -10.01
N VAL A 179 -6.56 6.74 -10.59
CA VAL A 179 -7.75 7.40 -10.03
C VAL A 179 -8.97 6.48 -10.11
N GLY A 180 -9.21 5.86 -11.26
CA GLY A 180 -10.29 4.89 -11.45
C GLY A 180 -10.14 3.71 -10.52
N TYR A 181 -8.92 3.19 -10.34
CA TYR A 181 -8.68 2.10 -9.39
C TYR A 181 -8.98 2.53 -7.95
N ALA A 182 -8.59 3.74 -7.56
CA ALA A 182 -8.96 4.28 -6.26
C ALA A 182 -10.48 4.40 -6.07
N VAL A 183 -11.20 4.93 -7.06
CA VAL A 183 -12.66 5.11 -6.99
C VAL A 183 -13.38 3.77 -6.96
N LEU A 184 -13.01 2.81 -7.83
CA LEU A 184 -13.65 1.49 -7.87
C LEU A 184 -13.55 0.74 -6.53
N TYR A 185 -12.45 0.90 -5.80
CA TYR A 185 -12.21 0.21 -4.53
C TYR A 185 -12.43 1.10 -3.30
N SER A 186 -13.07 2.27 -3.50
CA SER A 186 -13.24 3.34 -2.51
C SER A 186 -11.96 3.61 -1.73
N GLY A 187 -10.78 3.47 -2.35
CA GLY A 187 -9.46 3.57 -1.75
C GLY A 187 -8.83 4.93 -1.95
N ARG A 188 -7.76 5.23 -1.19
CA ARG A 188 -6.97 6.48 -1.32
C ARG A 188 -5.50 6.25 -1.69
N PHE A 189 -4.96 5.09 -1.31
CA PHE A 189 -3.57 4.72 -1.55
C PHE A 189 -3.14 4.75 -3.03
N PRO A 190 -3.97 4.38 -4.03
CA PRO A 190 -3.54 4.43 -5.42
C PRO A 190 -3.26 5.86 -5.92
N ILE A 191 -4.07 6.84 -5.50
CA ILE A 191 -3.84 8.25 -5.83
C ILE A 191 -2.61 8.76 -5.06
N LEU A 192 -2.50 8.42 -3.77
CA LEU A 192 -1.32 8.75 -2.97
C LEU A 192 -0.03 8.22 -3.62
N LEU A 193 -0.04 6.96 -4.06
CA LEU A 193 1.08 6.33 -4.74
C LEU A 193 1.41 7.05 -6.05
N ALA A 194 0.41 7.37 -6.88
CA ALA A 194 0.62 8.14 -8.10
C ALA A 194 1.28 9.51 -7.82
N MET A 195 0.83 10.22 -6.79
CA MET A 195 1.44 11.51 -6.40
C MET A 195 2.89 11.34 -5.92
N LEU A 196 3.18 10.31 -5.12
CA LEU A 196 4.55 10.02 -4.66
C LEU A 196 5.47 9.62 -5.81
N LEU A 197 4.98 8.89 -6.81
CA LEU A 197 5.72 8.59 -8.04
C LEU A 197 6.00 9.86 -8.85
N ILE A 198 5.04 10.78 -8.93
CA ILE A 198 5.24 12.10 -9.56
C ILE A 198 6.33 12.89 -8.82
N ILE A 199 6.27 12.95 -7.49
CA ILE A 199 7.28 13.64 -6.66
C ILE A 199 8.66 13.00 -6.83
N ALA A 200 8.76 11.67 -6.80
CA ALA A 200 10.01 10.95 -7.03
C ALA A 200 10.58 11.24 -8.42
N THR A 201 9.72 11.31 -9.44
CA THR A 201 10.12 11.69 -10.81
C THR A 201 10.65 13.12 -10.86
N MET A 202 10.00 14.07 -10.20
CA MET A 202 10.47 15.46 -10.10
C MET A 202 11.84 15.54 -9.42
N LEU A 203 12.05 14.81 -8.31
CA LEU A 203 13.33 14.78 -7.59
C LEU A 203 14.45 14.27 -8.49
N ILE A 204 14.21 13.18 -9.24
CA ILE A 204 15.21 12.63 -10.15
C ILE A 204 15.51 13.62 -11.28
N ARG A 205 14.49 14.25 -11.87
CA ARG A 205 14.71 15.27 -12.91
C ARG A 205 15.54 16.45 -12.42
N VAL A 206 15.24 16.97 -11.23
CA VAL A 206 16.03 18.07 -10.64
C VAL A 206 17.45 17.62 -10.34
N SER A 207 17.65 16.39 -9.88
CA SER A 207 18.99 15.83 -9.65
C SER A 207 19.82 15.70 -10.94
N GLN A 208 19.14 15.53 -12.08
CA GLN A 208 19.73 15.54 -13.43
C GLN A 208 19.88 16.96 -14.03
N GLY A 209 19.65 18.02 -13.25
CA GLY A 209 19.73 19.40 -13.73
C GLY A 209 18.57 19.83 -14.65
N ARG A 210 17.49 19.04 -14.73
CA ARG A 210 16.32 19.35 -15.54
C ARG A 210 15.26 20.09 -14.72
N ARG A 211 14.30 20.71 -15.42
CA ARG A 211 13.09 21.26 -14.77
C ARG A 211 12.28 20.13 -14.11
N PRO A 212 11.65 20.36 -12.94
CA PRO A 212 10.91 19.33 -12.22
C PRO A 212 9.77 18.74 -13.05
N LEU A 213 9.15 19.55 -13.90
CA LEU A 213 8.10 19.15 -14.84
C LEU A 213 8.50 19.52 -16.28
N PRO A 214 8.10 18.71 -17.27
CA PRO A 214 8.20 19.08 -18.69
C PRO A 214 7.54 20.43 -19.00
N ALA A 215 8.17 21.22 -19.87
CA ALA A 215 7.61 22.50 -20.31
C ALA A 215 6.40 22.33 -21.25
N GLY A 216 5.53 23.34 -21.34
CA GLY A 216 4.49 23.43 -22.37
C GLY A 216 3.15 22.72 -22.11
N HIS A 217 2.97 22.04 -20.97
CA HIS A 217 1.79 21.21 -20.70
C HIS A 217 0.91 21.65 -19.52
N HIS A 218 1.19 22.82 -18.94
CA HIS A 218 0.55 23.34 -17.71
C HIS A 218 0.52 22.31 -16.56
N LEU A 219 1.55 21.45 -16.48
CA LEU A 219 1.56 20.32 -15.53
C LEU A 219 1.58 20.80 -14.08
N LEU A 220 2.18 21.94 -13.77
CA LEU A 220 2.18 22.49 -12.42
C LEU A 220 0.75 22.75 -11.94
N LEU A 221 -0.06 23.43 -12.77
CA LEU A 221 -1.46 23.70 -12.47
C LEU A 221 -2.24 22.39 -12.30
N LYS A 222 -2.04 21.41 -13.19
CA LYS A 222 -2.68 20.09 -13.10
C LYS A 222 -2.31 19.34 -11.82
N VAL A 223 -1.05 19.39 -11.39
CA VAL A 223 -0.60 18.79 -10.12
C VAL A 223 -1.25 19.49 -8.94
N LEU A 224 -1.32 20.82 -8.91
CA LEU A 224 -2.00 21.56 -7.85
C LEU A 224 -3.50 21.24 -7.77
N ILE A 225 -4.18 21.17 -8.92
CA ILE A 225 -5.58 20.74 -9.00
C ILE A 225 -5.74 19.30 -8.49
N ALA A 226 -4.87 18.38 -8.93
CA ALA A 226 -4.91 16.99 -8.49
C ALA A 226 -4.70 16.85 -6.97
N LEU A 227 -3.80 17.64 -6.37
CA LEU A 227 -3.60 17.69 -4.92
C LEU A 227 -4.86 18.17 -4.19
N GLY A 228 -5.49 19.25 -4.67
CA GLY A 228 -6.73 19.76 -4.10
C GLY A 228 -7.88 18.76 -4.19
N LEU A 229 -8.06 18.14 -5.37
CA LEU A 229 -9.07 17.10 -5.58
C LEU A 229 -8.81 15.86 -4.73
N PHE A 230 -7.55 15.46 -4.57
CA PHE A 230 -7.20 14.34 -3.69
C PHE A 230 -7.53 14.65 -2.22
N ALA A 231 -7.24 15.86 -1.74
CA ALA A 231 -7.58 16.25 -0.38
C ALA A 231 -9.10 16.20 -0.14
N LEU A 232 -9.89 16.72 -1.09
CA LEU A 232 -11.35 16.66 -1.05
C LEU A 232 -11.86 15.22 -1.09
N TYR A 233 -11.38 14.41 -2.04
CA TYR A 233 -11.75 13.00 -2.17
C TYR A 233 -11.37 12.18 -0.93
N SER A 234 -10.16 12.36 -0.39
CA SER A 234 -9.70 11.65 0.80
C SER A 234 -10.54 12.02 2.03
N SER A 235 -10.90 13.31 2.18
CA SER A 235 -11.80 13.78 3.23
C SER A 235 -13.20 13.20 3.08
N TRP A 236 -13.74 13.20 1.87
CA TRP A 236 -15.05 12.62 1.56
C TRP A 236 -15.10 11.11 1.83
N VAL A 237 -14.13 10.33 1.33
CA VAL A 237 -14.04 8.88 1.59
C VAL A 237 -13.93 8.59 3.08
N TRP A 238 -13.14 9.37 3.81
CA TRP A 238 -13.01 9.21 5.27
C TRP A 238 -14.35 9.43 5.98
N SER A 239 -15.03 10.55 5.69
CA SER A 239 -16.34 10.86 6.28
C SER A 239 -17.41 9.85 5.89
N SER A 240 -17.44 9.43 4.61
CA SER A 240 -18.37 8.43 4.09
C SER A 240 -18.26 7.14 4.89
N ARG A 241 -17.04 6.63 5.05
CA ARG A 241 -16.79 5.38 5.76
C ARG A 241 -17.17 5.42 7.23
N GLN A 242 -16.84 6.50 7.93
CA GLN A 242 -17.20 6.61 9.35
C GLN A 242 -18.72 6.55 9.53
N ASN A 243 -19.44 7.35 8.75
CA ASN A 243 -20.90 7.37 8.78
C ASN A 243 -21.47 6.00 8.39
N PHE A 244 -20.91 5.39 7.36
CA PHE A 244 -21.33 4.09 6.85
C PHE A 244 -21.13 2.97 7.87
N CYS A 245 -19.98 2.89 8.56
CA CYS A 245 -19.76 1.88 9.60
C CYS A 245 -20.76 2.04 10.76
N ILE A 246 -21.04 3.28 11.17
CA ILE A 246 -22.04 3.57 12.22
C ILE A 246 -23.44 3.11 11.77
N GLN A 247 -23.84 3.48 10.55
CA GLN A 247 -25.16 3.13 10.00
C GLN A 247 -25.34 1.62 9.84
N LEU A 248 -24.31 0.91 9.38
CA LEU A 248 -24.39 -0.54 9.14
C LEU A 248 -24.02 -1.41 10.34
N THR A 249 -23.65 -0.84 11.49
CA THR A 249 -23.32 -1.62 12.69
C THR A 249 -24.38 -2.68 13.04
N PRO A 250 -25.71 -2.38 12.98
CA PRO A 250 -26.73 -3.40 13.26
C PRO A 250 -26.71 -4.56 12.26
N LEU A 251 -26.58 -4.25 10.96
CA LEU A 251 -26.50 -5.27 9.90
C LEU A 251 -25.22 -6.10 10.04
N ILE A 252 -24.08 -5.46 10.34
CA ILE A 252 -22.80 -6.14 10.57
C ILE A 252 -22.94 -7.15 11.71
N ARG A 253 -23.57 -6.77 12.84
CA ARG A 253 -23.83 -7.69 13.96
C ARG A 253 -24.72 -8.86 13.55
N GLU A 254 -25.80 -8.62 12.81
CA GLU A 254 -26.66 -9.70 12.27
C GLU A 254 -25.86 -10.67 11.41
N LEU A 255 -25.00 -10.15 10.53
CA LEU A 255 -24.18 -10.96 9.63
C LEU A 255 -23.09 -11.74 10.38
N GLU A 256 -22.45 -11.14 11.37
CA GLU A 256 -21.47 -11.82 12.22
C GLU A 256 -22.12 -12.91 13.08
N GLU A 257 -23.32 -12.69 13.60
CA GLU A 257 -24.09 -13.70 14.31
C GLU A 257 -24.46 -14.88 13.40
N LYS A 258 -24.92 -14.60 12.17
CA LYS A 258 -25.18 -15.64 11.16
C LYS A 258 -23.92 -16.41 10.79
N GLN A 259 -22.79 -15.72 10.62
CA GLN A 259 -21.51 -16.37 10.36
C GLN A 259 -21.09 -17.29 11.52
N ARG A 260 -21.29 -16.86 12.78
CA ARG A 260 -21.00 -17.69 13.97
C ARG A 260 -21.90 -18.91 14.05
N GLN A 261 -23.20 -18.73 13.78
CA GLN A 261 -24.18 -19.83 13.73
C GLN A 261 -23.80 -20.85 12.64
N ALA A 262 -23.46 -20.37 11.44
CA ALA A 262 -23.02 -21.22 10.33
C ALA A 262 -21.69 -21.95 10.62
N SER A 263 -20.80 -21.34 11.39
CA SER A 263 -19.52 -21.94 11.78
C SER A 263 -19.64 -22.94 12.94
N GLY A 264 -20.82 -23.07 13.56
CA GLY A 264 -21.02 -23.94 14.73
C GLY A 264 -20.23 -23.51 15.98
N VAL A 265 -19.70 -22.28 16.02
CA VAL A 265 -18.93 -21.78 17.16
C VAL A 265 -19.93 -21.40 18.26
N PRO A 266 -19.86 -22.01 19.47
CA PRO A 266 -20.80 -21.72 20.54
C PRO A 266 -20.80 -20.24 20.91
N SER A 267 -22.00 -19.67 21.09
CA SER A 267 -22.15 -18.26 21.47
C SER A 267 -21.41 -17.98 22.79
N PRO A 268 -20.62 -16.89 22.89
CA PRO A 268 -19.85 -16.56 24.10
C PRO A 268 -20.70 -16.45 25.38
N GLY A 269 -22.02 -16.28 25.26
CA GLY A 269 -22.96 -16.24 26.39
C GLY A 269 -23.37 -17.59 26.96
N GLN A 270 -22.94 -18.73 26.39
CA GLN A 270 -23.23 -20.08 26.91
C GLN A 270 -22.05 -20.75 27.62
N GLN A 271 -20.93 -20.04 27.79
CA GLN A 271 -19.94 -20.44 28.79
C GLN A 271 -20.53 -20.14 30.16
N THR A 272 -21.05 -21.19 30.82
CA THR A 272 -21.42 -21.17 32.24
C THR A 272 -20.31 -20.44 33.00
N PRO A 273 -20.60 -19.40 33.80
CA PRO A 273 -19.58 -18.69 34.55
C PRO A 273 -18.80 -19.72 35.38
N ALA A 274 -17.56 -20.00 34.98
CA ALA A 274 -16.67 -20.78 35.82
C ALA A 274 -16.54 -19.98 37.13
N ALA A 275 -16.74 -20.66 38.25
CA ALA A 275 -16.69 -20.05 39.58
C ALA A 275 -15.43 -19.15 39.71
N PRO A 276 -15.52 -18.00 40.40
CA PRO A 276 -14.42 -17.07 40.53
C PRO A 276 -13.25 -17.74 41.24
N VAL A 277 -12.28 -18.21 40.48
CA VAL A 277 -10.99 -18.67 41.00
C VAL A 277 -10.17 -17.41 41.29
N GLN A 278 -9.87 -17.19 42.57
CA GLN A 278 -8.93 -16.16 43.03
C GLN A 278 -7.61 -16.28 42.25
N GLN A 279 -7.27 -15.24 41.50
CA GLN A 279 -6.02 -15.13 40.75
C GLN A 279 -4.83 -14.99 41.71
N ALA A 280 -4.22 -16.11 42.05
CA ALA A 280 -2.81 -16.15 42.43
C ALA A 280 -1.94 -15.93 41.17
N PRO A 281 -0.71 -15.39 41.29
CA PRO A 281 0.20 -15.21 40.17
C PRO A 281 0.49 -16.58 39.56
N SER A 282 -0.15 -16.85 38.42
CA SER A 282 -0.04 -18.13 37.73
C SER A 282 1.32 -18.22 37.05
N PRO A 283 2.01 -19.37 37.10
CA PRO A 283 3.16 -19.62 36.25
C PRO A 283 2.80 -19.41 34.77
N PRO A 284 3.76 -19.09 33.89
CA PRO A 284 3.50 -18.85 32.48
C PRO A 284 2.69 -20.01 31.89
N LEU A 285 1.53 -19.67 31.32
CA LEU A 285 0.66 -20.65 30.67
C LEU A 285 1.48 -21.45 29.65
N PRO A 286 1.37 -22.78 29.63
CA PRO A 286 1.94 -23.58 28.56
C PRO A 286 1.38 -23.07 27.23
N PRO A 287 2.21 -23.01 26.16
CA PRO A 287 1.75 -22.56 24.86
C PRO A 287 0.50 -23.35 24.47
N PRO A 288 -0.55 -22.70 23.93
CA PRO A 288 -1.76 -23.39 23.53
C PRO A 288 -1.37 -24.54 22.60
N ALA A 289 -1.74 -25.76 22.99
CA ALA A 289 -1.53 -26.93 22.15
C ALA A 289 -2.06 -26.60 20.76
N ALA A 290 -1.20 -26.71 19.74
CA ALA A 290 -1.55 -26.40 18.36
C ALA A 290 -2.82 -27.17 18.01
N GLN A 291 -3.96 -26.48 18.01
CA GLN A 291 -5.20 -27.06 17.53
C GLN A 291 -4.91 -27.44 16.09
N GLY A 292 -5.06 -28.73 15.78
CA GLY A 292 -4.89 -29.23 14.42
C GLY A 292 -5.69 -28.36 13.44
N PRO A 293 -5.22 -28.21 12.19
CA PRO A 293 -5.82 -27.31 11.22
C PRO A 293 -7.33 -27.57 11.17
N VAL A 294 -8.10 -26.58 11.63
CA VAL A 294 -9.55 -26.63 11.60
C VAL A 294 -9.93 -26.78 10.13
N ALA A 295 -10.53 -27.91 9.78
CA ALA A 295 -10.99 -28.14 8.41
C ALA A 295 -11.85 -26.94 8.00
N PRO A 296 -11.64 -26.36 6.81
CA PRO A 296 -12.46 -25.25 6.36
C PRO A 296 -13.92 -25.67 6.47
N PRO A 297 -14.80 -24.82 7.03
CA PRO A 297 -16.20 -25.16 7.14
C PRO A 297 -16.71 -25.59 5.75
N PRO A 298 -17.58 -26.61 5.68
CA PRO A 298 -18.23 -26.96 4.42
C PRO A 298 -18.83 -25.68 3.82
N PRO A 299 -18.88 -25.54 2.48
CA PRO A 299 -19.43 -24.34 1.83
C PRO A 299 -20.86 -24.11 2.32
N GLY A 300 -21.00 -23.31 3.37
CA GLY A 300 -22.27 -22.95 3.95
C GLY A 300 -23.00 -22.01 2.99
N GLU A 301 -24.28 -21.78 3.25
CA GLU A 301 -25.06 -20.74 2.59
C GLU A 301 -24.44 -19.35 2.88
N GLY A 302 -23.42 -18.98 2.10
CA GLY A 302 -22.90 -17.62 2.05
C GLY A 302 -23.96 -16.68 1.51
N ILE A 303 -23.94 -15.42 1.93
CA ILE A 303 -24.83 -14.42 1.35
C ILE A 303 -24.26 -13.97 0.01
N SER A 304 -25.08 -14.06 -1.04
CA SER A 304 -24.71 -13.59 -2.36
C SER A 304 -24.44 -12.07 -2.34
N GLY A 305 -23.51 -11.59 -3.17
CA GLY A 305 -23.22 -10.15 -3.27
C GLY A 305 -24.45 -9.30 -3.62
N THR A 306 -25.42 -9.85 -4.37
CA THR A 306 -26.68 -9.18 -4.71
C THR A 306 -27.63 -9.05 -3.52
N ASP A 307 -27.79 -10.12 -2.72
CA ASP A 307 -28.64 -10.10 -1.53
C ASP A 307 -28.07 -9.18 -0.46
N LEU A 308 -26.76 -9.20 -0.29
CA LEU A 308 -26.07 -8.26 0.58
C LEU A 308 -26.28 -6.82 0.12
N SER A 309 -26.12 -6.54 -1.18
CA SER A 309 -26.32 -5.19 -1.73
C SER A 309 -27.76 -4.70 -1.47
N LYS A 310 -28.76 -5.58 -1.58
CA LYS A 310 -30.15 -5.28 -1.24
C LYS A 310 -30.31 -4.95 0.25
N LYS A 311 -29.81 -5.80 1.16
CA LYS A 311 -29.86 -5.56 2.61
C LYS A 311 -29.16 -4.26 3.03
N MET A 312 -28.05 -3.93 2.38
CA MET A 312 -27.32 -2.70 2.65
C MET A 312 -28.10 -1.47 2.19
N ALA A 313 -28.77 -1.53 1.04
CA ALA A 313 -29.64 -0.46 0.58
C ALA A 313 -30.84 -0.26 1.53
N GLU A 314 -31.43 -1.35 2.01
CA GLU A 314 -32.49 -1.31 3.02
C GLU A 314 -32.01 -0.71 4.35
N ALA A 315 -30.85 -1.12 4.84
CA ALA A 315 -30.25 -0.58 6.06
C ALA A 315 -29.87 0.91 5.92
N ALA A 316 -29.35 1.32 4.76
CA ALA A 316 -28.99 2.71 4.48
C ALA A 316 -30.20 3.63 4.31
N ALA A 317 -31.37 3.09 3.95
CA ALA A 317 -32.61 3.85 3.88
C ALA A 317 -33.16 4.23 5.28
N VAL A 318 -32.69 3.58 6.34
CA VAL A 318 -33.04 3.94 7.72
C VAL A 318 -32.26 5.18 8.11
N ALA A 319 -32.97 6.29 8.35
CA ALA A 319 -32.34 7.56 8.74
C ALA A 319 -31.42 7.35 9.96
N PRO A 320 -30.16 7.82 9.91
CA PRO A 320 -29.25 7.68 11.04
C PRO A 320 -29.88 8.37 12.24
N LYS A 321 -30.15 7.62 13.32
CA LYS A 321 -30.44 8.24 14.61
C LYS A 321 -29.25 9.14 14.94
N ALA A 322 -29.51 10.42 15.17
CA ALA A 322 -28.48 11.39 15.52
C ALA A 322 -27.84 10.95 16.85
N THR A 323 -26.75 10.18 16.79
CA THR A 323 -25.98 9.83 17.98
C THR A 323 -25.18 11.04 18.40
N SER A 324 -25.75 11.79 19.35
CA SER A 324 -25.09 12.89 20.08
C SER A 324 -23.81 12.44 20.80
N GLU A 325 -23.58 11.14 20.94
CA GLU A 325 -22.52 10.55 21.77
C GLU A 325 -21.10 10.66 21.19
N THR A 326 -20.93 10.83 19.87
CA THR A 326 -19.59 10.88 19.24
C THR A 326 -18.86 12.23 19.37
N ASN A 327 -19.45 13.21 20.07
CA ASN A 327 -18.94 14.58 20.14
C ASN A 327 -18.25 14.93 21.47
N THR A 328 -17.97 13.95 22.34
CA THR A 328 -17.30 14.20 23.61
C THR A 328 -15.82 13.81 23.56
N ALA A 329 -15.01 14.39 24.44
CA ALA A 329 -13.61 13.99 24.61
C ALA A 329 -13.51 12.51 25.02
N ASP A 330 -14.40 12.05 25.91
CA ASP A 330 -14.46 10.66 26.37
C ASP A 330 -14.73 9.68 25.23
N ALA A 331 -15.59 10.03 24.27
CA ALA A 331 -15.83 9.20 23.10
C ALA A 331 -14.56 9.04 22.24
N VAL A 332 -13.78 10.11 22.06
CA VAL A 332 -12.50 10.04 21.34
C VAL A 332 -11.52 9.12 22.07
N LEU A 333 -11.43 9.23 23.41
CA LEU A 333 -10.57 8.38 24.23
C LEU A 333 -10.97 6.91 24.15
N ALA A 334 -12.26 6.63 24.26
CA ALA A 334 -12.81 5.28 24.15
C ALA A 334 -12.51 4.66 22.78
N ILE A 335 -12.74 5.40 21.69
CA ILE A 335 -12.45 4.94 20.32
C ILE A 335 -10.96 4.63 20.16
N MET A 336 -10.06 5.49 20.64
CA MET A 336 -8.61 5.25 20.53
C MET A 336 -8.16 4.01 21.31
N LEU A 337 -8.72 3.80 22.50
CA LEU A 337 -8.39 2.66 23.32
C LEU A 337 -8.98 1.36 22.77
N GLU A 338 -10.23 1.37 22.35
CA GLU A 338 -10.93 0.17 21.86
C GLU A 338 -10.45 -0.22 20.45
N ALA A 339 -10.42 0.72 19.51
CA ALA A 339 -10.10 0.43 18.12
C ALA A 339 -8.61 0.28 17.87
N TRP A 340 -7.78 1.07 18.57
CA TRP A 340 -6.34 1.12 18.33
C TRP A 340 -5.51 0.69 19.54
N ASN A 341 -6.08 0.52 20.73
CA ASN A 341 -5.33 0.22 21.95
C ASN A 341 -4.16 1.19 22.17
N VAL A 342 -4.43 2.49 21.99
CA VAL A 342 -3.50 3.60 22.27
C VAL A 342 -4.20 4.68 23.09
N LYS A 343 -3.42 5.57 23.70
CA LYS A 343 -3.95 6.73 24.43
C LYS A 343 -3.38 8.01 23.83
N PRO A 344 -4.14 9.12 23.76
CA PRO A 344 -3.53 10.42 23.49
C PRO A 344 -2.65 10.84 24.67
N ARG A 345 -1.56 11.56 24.38
CA ARG A 345 -0.67 12.11 25.42
C ARG A 345 -1.37 13.20 26.23
N GLY A 346 -0.85 13.45 27.43
CA GLY A 346 -1.42 14.39 28.41
C GLY A 346 -1.71 15.79 27.84
N TYR A 347 -0.87 16.32 26.96
CA TYR A 347 -1.10 17.65 26.37
C TYR A 347 -2.28 17.67 25.39
N VAL A 348 -2.57 16.56 24.70
CA VAL A 348 -3.75 16.43 23.81
C VAL A 348 -5.01 16.32 24.64
N THR A 349 -5.00 15.51 25.71
CA THR A 349 -6.14 15.40 26.63
C THR A 349 -6.43 16.73 27.32
N THR A 350 -5.41 17.48 27.73
CA THR A 350 -5.56 18.83 28.28
C THR A 350 -6.17 19.79 27.26
N ALA A 351 -5.71 19.78 26.01
CA ALA A 351 -6.26 20.63 24.96
C ALA A 351 -7.73 20.29 24.63
N LEU A 352 -8.10 19.01 24.67
CA LEU A 352 -9.49 18.56 24.50
C LEU A 352 -10.38 19.02 25.66
N ASN A 353 -9.96 18.78 26.90
CA ASN A 353 -10.72 19.12 28.09
C ASN A 353 -10.88 20.64 28.26
N ALA A 354 -9.89 21.43 27.85
CA ALA A 354 -9.94 22.89 27.85
C ALA A 354 -10.74 23.49 26.68
N GLY A 355 -11.24 22.68 25.74
CA GLY A 355 -11.98 23.15 24.57
C GLY A 355 -11.13 23.82 23.48
N TYR A 356 -9.79 23.78 23.58
CA TYR A 356 -8.89 24.31 22.54
C TYR A 356 -8.88 23.45 21.27
N LEU A 357 -9.24 22.17 21.39
CA LEU A 357 -9.33 21.24 20.28
C LEU A 357 -10.71 20.58 20.29
N SER A 358 -11.47 20.71 19.19
CA SER A 358 -12.76 20.02 19.10
C SER A 358 -12.55 18.50 19.01
N PRO A 359 -13.43 17.67 19.60
CA PRO A 359 -13.32 16.20 19.53
C PRO A 359 -13.22 15.66 18.11
N ARG A 360 -13.95 16.27 17.16
CA ARG A 360 -13.88 15.94 15.73
C ARG A 360 -12.50 16.24 15.14
N ALA A 361 -11.94 17.41 15.41
CA ALA A 361 -10.60 17.77 14.92
C ALA A 361 -9.52 16.87 15.54
N ALA A 362 -9.63 16.57 16.83
CA ALA A 362 -8.75 15.61 17.51
C ALA A 362 -8.82 14.23 16.87
N LEU A 363 -10.01 13.67 16.66
CA LEU A 363 -10.16 12.35 16.06
C LEU A 363 -9.55 12.28 14.66
N ILE A 364 -9.75 13.31 13.82
CA ILE A 364 -9.16 13.38 12.48
C ILE A 364 -7.63 13.45 12.57
N GLY A 365 -7.10 14.34 13.42
CA GLY A 365 -5.66 14.54 13.59
C GLY A 365 -4.96 13.31 14.15
N LEU A 366 -5.50 12.73 15.23
CA LEU A 366 -4.98 11.55 15.90
C LEU A 366 -5.09 10.31 15.02
N SER A 367 -6.21 10.12 14.30
CA SER A 367 -6.33 9.05 13.31
C SER A 367 -5.26 9.16 12.23
N THR A 368 -5.10 10.35 11.65
CA THR A 368 -4.10 10.59 10.59
C THR A 368 -2.70 10.32 11.11
N PHE A 369 -2.37 10.84 12.30
CA PHE A 369 -1.09 10.61 12.96
C PHE A 369 -0.85 9.12 13.23
N PHE A 370 -1.86 8.41 13.76
CA PHE A 370 -1.82 6.98 14.01
C PHE A 370 -1.52 6.21 12.72
N TYR A 371 -2.24 6.45 11.61
CA TYR A 371 -1.97 5.77 10.34
C TYR A 371 -0.55 6.02 9.81
N LEU A 372 0.06 7.16 10.11
CA LEU A 372 1.44 7.46 9.70
C LEU A 372 2.51 6.84 10.61
N THR A 373 2.16 6.44 11.84
CA THR A 373 3.13 6.06 12.87
C THR A 373 2.92 4.67 13.47
N HIS A 374 1.75 4.05 13.27
CA HIS A 374 1.42 2.73 13.80
C HIS A 374 2.36 1.62 13.34
N GLY A 375 3.07 1.81 12.22
CA GLY A 375 4.05 0.86 11.72
C GLY A 375 5.16 0.54 12.74
N VAL A 376 5.62 1.52 13.52
CA VAL A 376 6.65 1.28 14.54
C VAL A 376 6.10 0.39 15.65
N ARG A 377 4.83 0.56 16.01
CA ARG A 377 4.14 -0.29 16.97
C ARG A 377 3.96 -1.71 16.48
N THR A 378 3.54 -1.89 15.24
CA THR A 378 3.29 -3.23 14.70
C THR A 378 4.57 -4.05 14.65
N ILE A 379 5.74 -3.42 14.43
CA ILE A 379 7.05 -4.11 14.55
C ILE A 379 7.23 -4.70 15.96
N ASP A 380 6.94 -3.93 17.02
CA ASP A 380 7.12 -4.40 18.40
C ASP A 380 6.21 -5.59 18.73
N ILE A 381 4.92 -5.46 18.40
CA ILE A 381 3.92 -6.51 18.61
C ILE A 381 4.33 -7.79 17.86
N ALA A 382 4.70 -7.65 16.59
CA ALA A 382 5.09 -8.79 15.78
C ALA A 382 6.43 -9.41 16.24
N TRP A 383 7.37 -8.60 16.71
CA TRP A 383 8.63 -9.09 17.27
C TRP A 383 8.41 -9.94 18.53
N GLN A 384 7.51 -9.51 19.41
CA GLN A 384 7.14 -10.26 20.60
C GLN A 384 6.41 -11.57 20.25
N ALA A 385 5.66 -11.59 19.14
CA ALA A 385 4.92 -12.74 18.65
C ALA A 385 5.60 -13.45 17.45
N ARG A 386 6.92 -13.27 17.26
CA ARG A 386 7.65 -13.71 16.06
C ARG A 386 7.60 -15.23 15.82
N ASP A 387 7.42 -15.99 16.89
CA ASP A 387 7.26 -17.44 16.90
C ASP A 387 5.89 -17.91 16.36
N LYS A 388 4.91 -17.00 16.28
CA LYS A 388 3.57 -17.29 15.74
C LYS A 388 3.46 -17.09 14.24
N PHE A 389 4.46 -16.51 13.57
CA PHE A 389 4.41 -16.22 12.15
C PHE A 389 5.08 -17.33 11.34
N SER A 390 4.38 -17.82 10.32
CA SER A 390 4.97 -18.60 9.23
C SER A 390 5.26 -17.69 8.02
N PRO A 391 6.29 -17.99 7.21
CA PRO A 391 6.56 -17.24 5.99
C PRO A 391 5.37 -17.30 5.02
N GLN A 392 4.89 -16.12 4.60
CA GLN A 392 3.73 -15.97 3.71
C GLN A 392 4.05 -15.88 2.22
N TRP A 393 5.33 -15.91 1.85
CA TRP A 393 5.86 -15.99 0.48
C TRP A 393 5.33 -14.93 -0.48
N GLY A 394 5.09 -13.72 0.00
CA GLY A 394 4.60 -12.59 -0.78
C GLY A 394 3.08 -12.49 -0.81
N VAL A 395 2.34 -13.44 -0.23
CA VAL A 395 0.86 -13.37 -0.16
C VAL A 395 0.39 -12.16 0.65
N TYR A 396 1.21 -11.71 1.60
CA TYR A 396 0.92 -10.53 2.39
C TYR A 396 1.12 -9.24 1.57
N GLU A 397 2.31 -9.01 1.02
CA GLU A 397 2.60 -7.78 0.29
C GLU A 397 1.95 -7.74 -1.11
N VAL A 398 1.98 -8.84 -1.87
CA VAL A 398 1.52 -8.84 -3.25
C VAL A 398 0.01 -9.07 -3.26
N GLY A 399 -0.75 -7.97 -3.11
CA GLY A 399 -2.19 -7.98 -2.89
C GLY A 399 -3.04 -8.74 -3.92
N ILE A 400 -2.53 -9.02 -5.13
CA ILE A 400 -3.22 -9.87 -6.13
C ILE A 400 -3.06 -11.38 -5.85
N LEU A 401 -2.02 -11.81 -5.12
CA LEU A 401 -1.77 -13.24 -4.85
C LEU A 401 -2.86 -13.84 -3.97
N SER A 402 -3.29 -13.16 -2.90
CA SER A 402 -4.37 -13.66 -2.04
C SER A 402 -5.68 -13.92 -2.83
N PRO A 403 -6.18 -12.97 -3.65
CA PRO A 403 -7.27 -13.21 -4.58
C PRO A 403 -7.07 -14.34 -5.58
N ILE A 404 -5.85 -14.53 -6.10
CA ILE A 404 -5.53 -15.61 -7.04
C ILE A 404 -5.59 -16.96 -6.33
N LEU A 405 -4.95 -17.08 -5.16
CA LEU A 405 -4.95 -18.30 -4.37
C LEU A 405 -6.36 -18.71 -3.95
N ARG A 406 -7.19 -17.78 -3.48
CA ARG A 406 -8.58 -18.11 -3.10
C ARG A 406 -9.44 -18.64 -4.25
N VAL A 407 -9.23 -18.16 -5.48
CA VAL A 407 -10.08 -18.50 -6.63
C VAL A 407 -9.55 -19.70 -7.40
N PHE A 408 -8.24 -19.71 -7.69
CA PHE A 408 -7.64 -20.73 -8.55
C PHE A 408 -6.99 -21.87 -7.75
N PHE A 409 -6.73 -21.67 -6.46
CA PHE A 409 -6.06 -22.64 -5.60
C PHE A 409 -6.71 -22.72 -4.20
N PRO A 410 -8.03 -22.89 -4.08
CA PRO A 410 -8.74 -22.84 -2.78
C PRO A 410 -8.25 -23.86 -1.75
N GLN A 411 -7.61 -24.94 -2.20
CA GLN A 411 -6.96 -25.94 -1.35
C GLN A 411 -5.72 -25.41 -0.61
N VAL A 412 -5.13 -24.29 -1.06
CA VAL A 412 -3.95 -23.68 -0.44
C VAL A 412 -4.39 -22.85 0.76
N GLN A 413 -4.17 -23.37 1.97
CA GLN A 413 -4.55 -22.74 3.23
C GLN A 413 -3.69 -21.52 3.61
N GLN A 414 -2.71 -21.13 2.79
CA GLN A 414 -1.77 -20.04 3.10
C GLN A 414 -2.49 -18.76 3.50
N VAL A 415 -3.56 -18.39 2.78
CA VAL A 415 -4.29 -17.15 3.07
C VAL A 415 -5.04 -17.22 4.40
N SER A 416 -5.68 -18.35 4.72
CA SER A 416 -6.37 -18.52 6.00
C SER A 416 -5.41 -18.60 7.19
N VAL A 417 -4.25 -19.24 7.00
CA VAL A 417 -3.18 -19.29 8.00
C VAL A 417 -2.66 -17.88 8.28
N MET A 418 -2.30 -17.13 7.24
CA MET A 418 -1.89 -15.73 7.35
C MET A 418 -2.92 -14.89 8.12
N GLU A 419 -4.21 -14.98 7.77
CA GLU A 419 -5.25 -14.23 8.46
C GLU A 419 -5.39 -14.62 9.93
N ALA A 420 -5.29 -15.91 10.24
CA ALA A 420 -5.35 -16.41 11.62
C ALA A 420 -4.16 -15.91 12.44
N GLU A 421 -2.94 -15.95 11.89
CA GLU A 421 -1.73 -15.44 12.55
C GLU A 421 -1.86 -13.94 12.84
N LEU A 422 -2.21 -13.12 11.84
CA LEU A 422 -2.38 -11.68 12.00
C LEU A 422 -3.45 -11.32 13.03
N LYS A 423 -4.54 -12.08 13.09
CA LYS A 423 -5.61 -11.90 14.10
C LYS A 423 -5.11 -12.30 15.49
N ALA A 424 -4.42 -13.44 15.61
CA ALA A 424 -3.90 -13.95 16.86
C ALA A 424 -2.82 -13.04 17.48
N THR A 425 -2.14 -12.23 16.67
CA THR A 425 -1.18 -11.21 17.13
C THR A 425 -1.79 -9.82 17.25
N GLY A 426 -3.06 -9.63 16.89
CA GLY A 426 -3.74 -8.33 16.96
C GLY A 426 -3.22 -7.30 15.96
N ILE A 427 -2.54 -7.71 14.88
CA ILE A 427 -2.05 -6.81 13.82
C ILE A 427 -2.88 -6.87 12.53
N TYR A 428 -3.93 -7.69 12.50
CA TYR A 428 -4.85 -7.77 11.36
C TYR A 428 -5.52 -6.42 11.09
N GLY A 429 -5.53 -6.01 9.82
CA GLY A 429 -6.08 -4.72 9.37
C GLY A 429 -5.12 -3.52 9.47
N PHE A 430 -3.94 -3.69 10.09
CA PHE A 430 -2.88 -2.69 10.07
C PHE A 430 -1.94 -2.88 8.88
N PHE A 431 -1.26 -1.80 8.48
CA PHE A 431 -0.27 -1.83 7.42
C PHE A 431 1.13 -1.99 8.05
N PRO A 432 1.85 -3.09 7.79
CA PRO A 432 3.18 -3.30 8.32
C PRO A 432 4.17 -2.52 7.51
N THR A 433 5.17 -2.00 8.20
CA THR A 433 6.32 -1.32 7.61
C THR A 433 7.06 -2.20 6.61
N ALA A 434 7.99 -1.62 5.85
CA ALA A 434 8.88 -2.38 4.98
C ALA A 434 9.60 -3.54 5.69
N TRP A 435 10.00 -3.33 6.94
CA TRP A 435 10.71 -4.35 7.72
C TRP A 435 9.78 -5.47 8.15
N LEU A 436 8.62 -5.12 8.68
CA LEU A 436 7.67 -6.10 9.18
C LEU A 436 7.02 -6.87 8.02
N ALA A 437 6.71 -6.21 6.91
CA ALA A 437 6.18 -6.87 5.72
C ALA A 437 7.15 -7.94 5.20
N ALA A 438 8.44 -7.61 5.09
CA ALA A 438 9.48 -8.55 4.70
C ALA A 438 9.60 -9.73 5.68
N PHE A 439 9.46 -9.49 6.98
CA PHE A 439 9.44 -10.55 8.00
C PHE A 439 8.22 -11.46 7.88
N ILE A 440 7.02 -10.91 7.72
CA ILE A 440 5.79 -11.69 7.56
C ILE A 440 5.87 -12.57 6.31
N ASP A 441 6.32 -12.02 5.18
CA ASP A 441 6.37 -12.78 3.94
C ASP A 441 7.51 -13.79 3.89
N PHE A 442 8.69 -13.48 4.44
CA PHE A 442 9.88 -14.31 4.19
C PHE A 442 10.57 -14.83 5.46
N GLY A 443 10.01 -14.58 6.64
CA GLY A 443 10.65 -14.85 7.92
C GLY A 443 11.92 -14.03 8.12
N MET A 444 12.71 -14.34 9.15
CA MET A 444 13.90 -13.54 9.51
C MET A 444 14.99 -13.56 8.44
N ILE A 445 15.38 -14.75 7.97
CA ILE A 445 16.44 -14.92 6.96
C ILE A 445 16.01 -14.29 5.64
N GLY A 446 14.78 -14.58 5.21
CA GLY A 446 14.26 -14.06 3.96
C GLY A 446 14.05 -12.54 4.00
N ALA A 447 13.70 -11.95 5.15
CA ALA A 447 13.65 -10.50 5.32
C ALA A 447 15.02 -9.85 5.12
N ILE A 448 16.10 -10.45 5.64
CA ILE A 448 17.47 -9.96 5.41
C ILE A 448 17.79 -9.97 3.92
N VAL A 449 17.53 -11.09 3.24
CA VAL A 449 17.75 -11.22 1.79
C VAL A 449 16.94 -10.17 1.01
N TYR A 450 15.66 -9.99 1.36
CA TYR A 450 14.80 -8.98 0.76
C TYR A 450 15.36 -7.57 0.91
N ILE A 451 15.81 -7.19 2.11
CA ILE A 451 16.39 -5.86 2.40
C ILE A 451 17.70 -5.66 1.61
N LEU A 452 18.54 -6.69 1.52
CA LEU A 452 19.76 -6.65 0.73
C LEU A 452 19.46 -6.48 -0.77
N ILE A 453 18.47 -7.20 -1.31
CA ILE A 453 18.03 -7.02 -2.70
C ILE A 453 17.50 -5.61 -2.92
N TRP A 454 16.66 -5.10 -2.03
CA TRP A 454 16.08 -3.76 -2.13
C TRP A 454 17.17 -2.67 -2.09
N GLY A 455 18.11 -2.76 -1.14
CA GLY A 455 19.26 -1.87 -1.06
C GLY A 455 20.15 -1.98 -2.30
N GLY A 456 20.45 -3.19 -2.77
CA GLY A 456 21.22 -3.43 -3.99
C GLY A 456 20.59 -2.80 -5.23
N ILE A 457 19.28 -2.98 -5.43
CA ILE A 457 18.53 -2.35 -6.52
C ILE A 457 18.55 -0.82 -6.38
N ALA A 458 18.42 -0.29 -5.16
CA ALA A 458 18.52 1.14 -4.90
C ALA A 458 19.87 1.72 -5.31
N GLY A 459 20.96 1.04 -4.97
CA GLY A 459 22.32 1.42 -5.37
C GLY A 459 22.55 1.36 -6.87
N TRP A 460 22.15 0.24 -7.48
CA TRP A 460 22.28 0.01 -8.91
C TRP A 460 21.49 1.04 -9.72
N SER A 461 20.25 1.31 -9.34
CA SER A 461 19.37 2.27 -10.03
C SER A 461 19.82 3.72 -9.84
N ALA A 462 20.26 4.12 -8.64
CA ALA A 462 20.78 5.45 -8.37
C ALA A 462 22.03 5.76 -9.20
N THR A 463 22.98 4.82 -9.24
CA THR A 463 24.20 4.97 -10.03
C THR A 463 23.91 4.91 -11.52
N GLY A 464 23.04 3.99 -11.95
CA GLY A 464 22.63 3.90 -13.34
C GLY A 464 21.90 5.13 -13.86
N ALA A 465 21.01 5.72 -13.08
CA ALA A 465 20.31 6.95 -13.45
C ALA A 465 21.22 8.19 -13.55
N ARG A 466 22.40 8.17 -12.91
CA ARG A 466 23.42 9.22 -12.99
C ARG A 466 24.43 9.02 -14.10
N ARG A 467 24.78 7.76 -14.38
CA ARG A 467 25.89 7.37 -15.28
C ARG A 467 25.41 6.93 -16.67
N SER A 468 24.12 6.71 -16.87
CA SER A 468 23.57 6.21 -18.13
C SER A 468 22.25 6.89 -18.51
N ASP A 469 21.98 6.95 -19.80
CA ASP A 469 20.70 7.41 -20.35
C ASP A 469 19.62 6.33 -20.41
N LEU A 470 19.93 5.13 -19.93
CA LEU A 470 18.99 4.02 -19.83
C LEU A 470 17.76 4.40 -19.01
N LEU A 471 16.62 3.86 -19.43
CA LEU A 471 15.35 4.13 -18.80
C LEU A 471 15.09 3.22 -17.60
N THR A 472 15.55 1.96 -17.65
CA THR A 472 15.33 0.98 -16.57
C THR A 472 15.86 1.47 -15.22
N PRO A 473 17.11 1.96 -15.09
CA PRO A 473 17.61 2.50 -13.83
C PRO A 473 16.77 3.67 -13.31
N GLN A 474 16.28 4.55 -14.20
CA GLN A 474 15.47 5.71 -13.81
C GLN A 474 14.10 5.28 -13.27
N LEU A 475 13.42 4.35 -13.95
CA LEU A 475 12.13 3.82 -13.49
C LEU A 475 12.26 3.08 -12.16
N LEU A 476 13.29 2.25 -12.00
CA LEU A 476 13.56 1.56 -10.74
C LEU A 476 13.89 2.53 -9.61
N LEU A 477 14.65 3.59 -9.89
CA LEU A 477 14.97 4.61 -8.89
C LEU A 477 13.71 5.36 -8.43
N ILE A 478 12.79 5.66 -9.35
CA ILE A 478 11.48 6.26 -9.01
C ILE A 478 10.72 5.35 -8.04
N PHE A 479 10.61 4.06 -8.38
CA PHE A 479 9.95 3.08 -7.52
C PHE A 479 10.61 2.98 -6.15
N VAL A 480 11.94 2.90 -6.10
CA VAL A 480 12.73 2.82 -4.86
C VAL A 480 12.46 4.04 -3.99
N ILE A 481 12.58 5.26 -4.53
CA ILE A 481 12.32 6.50 -3.77
C ILE A 481 10.90 6.49 -3.22
N THR A 482 9.90 6.16 -4.04
CA THR A 482 8.51 6.08 -3.60
C THR A 482 8.31 5.01 -2.51
N SER A 483 8.91 3.83 -2.65
CA SER A 483 8.84 2.76 -1.64
C SER A 483 9.50 3.17 -0.32
N ILE A 484 10.60 3.93 -0.36
CA ILE A 484 11.26 4.48 0.83
C ILE A 484 10.33 5.47 1.55
N LEU A 485 9.70 6.39 0.81
CA LEU A 485 8.76 7.37 1.38
C LEU A 485 7.57 6.70 2.09
N LEU A 486 7.16 5.52 1.63
CA LEU A 486 6.05 4.75 2.21
C LEU A 486 6.50 3.71 3.25
N SER A 487 7.81 3.42 3.35
CA SER A 487 8.34 2.33 4.15
C SER A 487 7.98 2.34 5.65
N PRO A 488 7.77 3.49 6.32
CA PRO A 488 7.29 3.47 7.71
C PRO A 488 5.82 3.09 7.87
N VAL A 489 5.04 3.11 6.79
CA VAL A 489 3.60 2.86 6.80
C VAL A 489 3.27 1.53 6.13
N GLN A 490 4.02 1.14 5.11
CA GLN A 490 3.69 -0.05 4.31
C GLN A 490 4.91 -0.69 3.65
N GLY A 491 4.82 -1.99 3.38
CA GLY A 491 5.77 -2.75 2.57
C GLY A 491 5.96 -2.19 1.14
N PRO A 492 7.18 -2.24 0.57
CA PRO A 492 7.47 -1.76 -0.79
C PRO A 492 6.56 -2.33 -1.88
N LEU A 493 6.12 -3.58 -1.74
CA LEU A 493 5.30 -4.27 -2.74
C LEU A 493 3.79 -4.19 -2.44
N GLY A 494 3.45 -3.87 -1.18
CA GLY A 494 2.10 -3.79 -0.60
C GLY A 494 1.21 -2.68 -1.13
N VAL A 495 1.77 -1.50 -1.37
CA VAL A 495 0.97 -0.27 -1.53
C VAL A 495 0.23 -0.28 -2.86
N ALA A 496 -1.10 -0.38 -2.83
CA ALA A 496 -1.95 -0.27 -4.03
C ALA A 496 -1.50 -1.18 -5.21
N ASN A 497 -1.07 -2.41 -4.91
CA ASN A 497 -0.46 -3.34 -5.87
C ASN A 497 0.83 -2.81 -6.51
N ALA A 498 1.69 -2.17 -5.71
CA ALA A 498 3.00 -1.64 -6.12
C ALA A 498 3.87 -2.70 -6.82
N ALA A 499 3.74 -3.99 -6.45
CA ALA A 499 4.39 -5.09 -7.17
C ALA A 499 4.08 -5.09 -8.68
N LEU A 500 2.82 -4.89 -9.08
CA LEU A 500 2.43 -4.88 -10.50
C LEU A 500 2.98 -3.64 -11.22
N ILE A 501 3.08 -2.51 -10.51
CA ILE A 501 3.71 -1.28 -11.02
C ILE A 501 5.21 -1.51 -11.23
N LEU A 502 5.91 -2.14 -10.27
CA LEU A 502 7.33 -2.51 -10.40
C LEU A 502 7.55 -3.43 -11.61
N VAL A 503 6.74 -4.48 -11.76
CA VAL A 503 6.81 -5.39 -12.91
C VAL A 503 6.58 -4.62 -14.22
N SER A 504 5.59 -3.74 -14.26
CA SER A 504 5.31 -2.92 -15.45
C SER A 504 6.48 -1.97 -15.78
N MET A 505 7.10 -1.36 -14.77
CA MET A 505 8.28 -0.51 -14.94
C MET A 505 9.47 -1.30 -15.48
N LEU A 506 9.71 -2.51 -14.97
CA LEU A 506 10.76 -3.41 -15.46
C LEU A 506 10.52 -3.81 -16.91
N VAL A 507 9.32 -4.29 -17.25
CA VAL A 507 8.97 -4.69 -18.62
C VAL A 507 9.18 -3.52 -19.58
N VAL A 508 8.64 -2.34 -19.25
CA VAL A 508 8.74 -1.16 -20.12
C VAL A 508 10.17 -0.65 -20.23
N GLY A 509 10.90 -0.58 -19.12
CA GLY A 509 12.32 -0.18 -19.12
C GLY A 509 13.16 -1.09 -19.99
N LEU A 510 13.03 -2.42 -19.82
CA LEU A 510 13.80 -3.41 -20.57
C LEU A 510 13.45 -3.40 -22.06
N VAL A 511 12.16 -3.23 -22.41
CA VAL A 511 11.74 -3.10 -23.81
C VAL A 511 12.38 -1.85 -24.44
N VAL A 512 12.37 -0.72 -23.74
CA VAL A 512 12.97 0.54 -24.23
C VAL A 512 14.48 0.43 -24.40
N ASP A 513 15.16 -0.13 -23.40
CA ASP A 513 16.61 -0.24 -23.37
C ASP A 513 17.16 -1.35 -24.30
N GLY A 514 16.36 -2.41 -24.56
CA GLY A 514 16.78 -3.57 -25.36
C GLY A 514 16.57 -3.45 -26.87
N SER A 515 15.61 -2.65 -27.31
CA SER A 515 15.25 -2.48 -28.73
C SER A 515 16.34 -1.97 -29.68
N PRO A 516 17.32 -1.13 -29.28
CA PRO A 516 18.38 -0.66 -30.18
C PRO A 516 19.19 -1.79 -30.84
N ARG A 517 19.22 -2.98 -30.23
CA ARG A 517 19.89 -4.17 -30.79
C ARG A 517 19.16 -4.79 -31.98
N PHE A 518 17.88 -4.51 -32.17
CA PHE A 518 17.09 -5.04 -33.29
C PHE A 518 17.09 -4.12 -34.52
N ALA A 519 17.43 -2.83 -34.35
CA ALA A 519 17.39 -1.84 -35.43
C ALA A 519 18.65 -1.84 -36.33
N LYS A 520 19.73 -2.54 -35.93
CA LYS A 520 20.97 -2.68 -36.73
C LYS A 520 21.14 -4.12 -37.21
N ARG A 521 20.42 -4.50 -38.27
CA ARG A 521 20.86 -5.58 -39.20
C ARG A 521 20.17 -5.52 -40.56
N THR A 522 19.95 -4.32 -41.09
CA THR A 522 19.65 -4.13 -42.50
C THR A 522 20.56 -3.04 -43.03
N ASP A 523 21.86 -3.30 -42.99
CA ASP A 523 22.72 -2.67 -43.98
C ASP A 523 22.38 -3.41 -45.29
N PRO A 524 21.82 -2.74 -46.31
CA PRO A 524 21.82 -3.33 -47.63
C PRO A 524 23.28 -3.59 -47.98
N VAL A 525 23.60 -4.87 -48.24
CA VAL A 525 24.83 -5.22 -48.94
C VAL A 525 24.78 -4.39 -50.23
N ALA A 526 25.61 -3.35 -50.30
CA ALA A 526 25.82 -2.61 -51.52
C ALA A 526 26.33 -3.62 -52.55
N ALA A 527 25.52 -3.88 -53.57
CA ALA A 527 25.92 -4.59 -54.78
C ALA A 527 26.48 -3.57 -55.78
#